data_AF-W9AIV3-F1
#
_entry.id   AF-W9AIV3-F1
#
_cell.length_a   1.000
_cell.length_b   1.000
_cell.length_c   1.000
_cell.angle_alpha   90.00
_cell.angle_beta   90.00
_cell.angle_gamma   90.00
#
_symmetry.space_group_name_H-M   'P 1'
#
loop_
_entity.id
_entity.type
_entity.pdbx_description
1 polymer ?
#
loop_
_entity_poly.entity_id
_entity_poly.type
_entity_poly.pdbx_seq_one_letter_code
_entity_poly.pdbx_strand_id
1 'polypeptide(L)'
;MTRKHWFFIAIAITGALLVSAVSFALFKDSDPYKDFTGLGSSIAISPDDKEIAFSAYQEGEEAIYIADIDGKDVKRVVDIKGKRLHNPVFSFTSDELLFLAEGEEGTNVLYSKPLDGEPDQQTGETLHIRDAVFGPDKSIYIIAMKASEFNKEPGETTEGFDLYHIKEGSDIPKKLTEENHFSMDNLSVSENGEAIYYSDFKGENERLYRYTLAEQSVTEEVSAQGLEIEDMYNNSLAPDGKHIAFSAVSEESKDSSLFEYDLFVKNMDNGKTKQLTDLNSAIESPTYFHDQDTIAFLEHTNWPNDPAIYSLKRIDTNGENMATIELDLPLLDHAGEGTSNQNSLVNPYMIGGLYVLFLVLWSFYLLPKGKIFIYRPVKISSLITILVFAASFVVAFLGKPWLGIGLGMVAGGLFICTLIAFICTLLLRIWESSPD
;
A
#
# COMPACT_ATOMS: atom_id res chain seq x y z
N MET A 1 -23.54 -49.49 -7.65
CA MET A 1 -22.21 -48.84 -7.80
C MET A 1 -21.23 -49.45 -6.83
N THR A 2 -20.03 -49.82 -7.27
CA THR A 2 -18.99 -50.39 -6.39
C THR A 2 -18.27 -49.30 -5.59
N ARG A 3 -17.75 -49.62 -4.41
CA ARG A 3 -16.97 -48.70 -3.53
C ARG A 3 -15.86 -47.95 -4.27
N LYS A 4 -15.23 -48.57 -5.28
CA LYS A 4 -14.22 -47.95 -6.16
C LYS A 4 -14.76 -46.80 -7.01
N HIS A 5 -16.03 -46.88 -7.42
CA HIS A 5 -16.67 -45.89 -8.26
C HIS A 5 -16.89 -44.57 -7.49
N TRP A 6 -17.29 -44.67 -6.22
CA TRP A 6 -17.44 -43.50 -5.33
C TRP A 6 -16.13 -42.79 -5.06
N PHE A 7 -15.04 -43.53 -4.78
CA PHE A 7 -13.72 -42.91 -4.61
C PHE A 7 -13.21 -42.24 -5.88
N PHE A 8 -13.45 -42.84 -7.05
CA PHE A 8 -13.08 -42.23 -8.31
C PHE A 8 -13.82 -40.91 -8.55
N ILE A 9 -15.14 -40.88 -8.29
CA ILE A 9 -15.95 -39.66 -8.39
C ILE A 9 -15.45 -38.60 -7.39
N ALA A 10 -15.19 -38.98 -6.13
CA ALA A 10 -14.69 -38.06 -5.11
C ALA A 10 -13.33 -37.45 -5.49
N ILE A 11 -12.39 -38.27 -5.99
CA ILE A 11 -11.08 -37.79 -6.49
C ILE A 11 -11.26 -36.80 -7.63
N ALA A 12 -12.15 -37.11 -8.59
CA ALA A 12 -12.41 -36.24 -9.72
C ALA A 12 -13.00 -34.88 -9.28
N ILE A 13 -13.96 -34.89 -8.36
CA ILE A 13 -14.57 -33.66 -7.81
C ILE A 13 -13.53 -32.85 -7.04
N THR A 14 -12.79 -33.46 -6.10
CA THR A 14 -11.76 -32.75 -5.33
C THR A 14 -10.66 -32.22 -6.23
N GLY A 15 -10.25 -32.97 -7.27
CA GLY A 15 -9.28 -32.51 -8.25
C GLY A 15 -9.78 -31.31 -9.06
N ALA A 16 -11.05 -31.34 -9.51
CA ALA A 16 -11.66 -30.21 -10.22
C ALA A 16 -11.77 -28.97 -9.33
N LEU A 17 -12.16 -29.13 -8.06
CA LEU A 17 -12.21 -28.05 -7.08
C LEU A 17 -10.82 -27.47 -6.80
N LEU A 18 -9.81 -28.33 -6.64
CA LEU A 18 -8.43 -27.90 -6.42
C LEU A 18 -7.91 -27.08 -7.60
N VAL A 19 -8.11 -27.58 -8.83
CA VAL A 19 -7.69 -26.85 -10.05
C VAL A 19 -8.43 -25.52 -10.14
N SER A 20 -9.75 -25.50 -9.90
CA SER A 20 -10.55 -24.27 -9.94
C SER A 20 -10.09 -23.27 -8.88
N ALA A 21 -9.76 -23.73 -7.67
CA ALA A 21 -9.27 -22.89 -6.58
C ALA A 21 -7.88 -22.31 -6.88
N VAL A 22 -6.95 -23.13 -7.41
CA VAL A 22 -5.63 -22.64 -7.83
C VAL A 22 -5.75 -21.66 -9.00
N SER A 23 -6.58 -21.96 -9.99
CA SER A 23 -6.85 -21.03 -11.10
C SER A 23 -7.44 -19.73 -10.60
N PHE A 24 -8.44 -19.79 -9.72
CA PHE A 24 -9.00 -18.58 -9.11
C PHE A 24 -7.91 -17.80 -8.36
N ALA A 25 -7.08 -18.44 -7.54
CA ALA A 25 -6.00 -17.74 -6.82
C ALA A 25 -4.93 -17.11 -7.75
N LEU A 26 -4.70 -17.68 -8.93
CA LEU A 26 -3.73 -17.14 -9.91
C LEU A 26 -4.29 -16.03 -10.79
N PHE A 27 -5.61 -15.99 -10.98
CA PHE A 27 -6.27 -15.06 -11.90
C PHE A 27 -7.26 -14.10 -11.22
N LYS A 28 -7.46 -14.22 -9.90
CA LYS A 28 -8.27 -13.27 -9.14
C LYS A 28 -7.53 -11.93 -9.19
N ASP A 29 -8.29 -10.89 -9.48
CA ASP A 29 -7.89 -9.52 -9.28
C ASP A 29 -7.49 -9.34 -7.81
N SER A 30 -6.21 -9.03 -7.58
CA SER A 30 -5.64 -8.89 -6.23
C SER A 30 -5.91 -7.54 -5.62
N ASP A 31 -6.52 -6.62 -6.37
CA ASP A 31 -6.88 -5.30 -5.90
C ASP A 31 -7.88 -5.38 -4.73
N PRO A 32 -7.45 -5.04 -3.49
CA PRO A 32 -8.31 -5.13 -2.32
C PRO A 32 -9.38 -4.03 -2.31
N TYR A 33 -9.23 -3.00 -3.15
CA TYR A 33 -10.13 -1.85 -3.21
C TYR A 33 -11.25 -2.00 -4.25
N LYS A 34 -11.26 -3.07 -5.06
CA LYS A 34 -12.19 -3.26 -6.19
C LYS A 34 -13.68 -3.07 -5.90
N ASP A 35 -14.14 -3.48 -4.72
CA ASP A 35 -15.54 -3.34 -4.27
C ASP A 35 -15.62 -2.50 -2.98
N PHE A 36 -14.57 -1.74 -2.67
CA PHE A 36 -14.44 -1.03 -1.39
C PHE A 36 -15.24 0.27 -1.39
N THR A 37 -15.74 0.64 -0.21
CA THR A 37 -16.36 1.94 0.05
C THR A 37 -15.84 2.44 1.39
N GLY A 38 -15.20 3.60 1.40
CA GLY A 38 -14.49 4.13 2.55
C GLY A 38 -13.55 5.26 2.16
N LEU A 39 -12.88 5.85 3.15
CA LEU A 39 -11.83 6.84 2.91
C LEU A 39 -10.64 6.19 2.19
N GLY A 40 -10.00 6.94 1.29
CA GLY A 40 -8.68 6.63 0.79
C GLY A 40 -7.59 7.11 1.73
N SER A 41 -6.34 6.93 1.33
CA SER A 41 -5.16 7.17 2.16
C SER A 41 -4.59 8.60 2.04
N SER A 42 -5.39 9.58 1.61
CA SER A 42 -4.88 10.94 1.36
C SER A 42 -5.85 12.04 1.76
N ILE A 43 -5.33 13.07 2.43
CA ILE A 43 -6.05 14.26 2.88
C ILE A 43 -5.20 15.53 2.70
N ALA A 44 -5.85 16.68 2.59
CA ALA A 44 -5.23 18.00 2.67
C ALA A 44 -6.17 19.01 3.33
N ILE A 45 -5.60 19.93 4.11
CA ILE A 45 -6.29 21.08 4.69
C ILE A 45 -6.08 22.28 3.77
N SER A 46 -7.12 23.08 3.55
CA SER A 46 -6.98 24.32 2.79
C SER A 46 -6.12 25.34 3.57
N PRO A 47 -5.29 26.15 2.91
CA PRO A 47 -4.50 27.19 3.57
C PRO A 47 -5.26 28.21 4.43
N ASP A 48 -6.58 28.32 4.25
CA ASP A 48 -7.45 29.16 5.07
C ASP A 48 -8.18 28.41 6.20
N ASP A 49 -7.82 27.15 6.47
CA ASP A 49 -8.37 26.24 7.49
C ASP A 49 -9.90 26.07 7.42
N LYS A 50 -10.52 26.23 6.24
CA LYS A 50 -11.97 26.11 6.08
C LYS A 50 -12.44 24.80 5.47
N GLU A 51 -11.61 24.15 4.68
CA GLU A 51 -11.99 22.98 3.89
C GLU A 51 -10.97 21.84 4.06
N ILE A 52 -11.47 20.61 3.89
CA ILE A 52 -10.67 19.39 3.83
C ILE A 52 -10.92 18.76 2.48
N ALA A 53 -9.85 18.55 1.71
CA ALA A 53 -9.88 17.72 0.52
C ALA A 53 -9.38 16.31 0.88
N PHE A 54 -10.02 15.27 0.36
CA PHE A 54 -9.64 13.90 0.64
C PHE A 54 -10.05 12.97 -0.50
N SER A 55 -9.37 11.82 -0.61
CA SER A 55 -9.81 10.76 -1.50
C SER A 55 -10.75 9.80 -0.78
N ALA A 56 -11.75 9.29 -1.50
CA ALA A 56 -12.65 8.26 -0.99
C ALA A 56 -13.14 7.33 -2.10
N TYR A 57 -13.29 6.07 -1.75
CA TYR A 57 -13.80 5.00 -2.59
C TYR A 57 -15.31 4.89 -2.50
N GLN A 58 -15.95 4.74 -3.65
CA GLN A 58 -17.34 4.32 -3.77
C GLN A 58 -17.42 3.14 -4.74
N GLU A 59 -17.77 1.95 -4.23
CA GLU A 59 -17.83 0.72 -5.02
C GLU A 59 -16.56 0.48 -5.87
N GLY A 60 -15.40 0.78 -5.28
CA GLY A 60 -14.06 0.63 -5.88
C GLY A 60 -13.56 1.77 -6.78
N GLU A 61 -14.41 2.76 -7.06
CA GLU A 61 -14.01 3.98 -7.75
C GLU A 61 -13.53 5.02 -6.73
N GLU A 62 -12.24 5.37 -6.78
CA GLU A 62 -11.66 6.41 -5.93
C GLU A 62 -11.80 7.78 -6.57
N ALA A 63 -12.36 8.74 -5.82
CA ALA A 63 -12.60 10.09 -6.27
C ALA A 63 -12.16 11.12 -5.23
N ILE A 64 -12.05 12.39 -5.66
CA ILE A 64 -11.74 13.50 -4.76
C ILE A 64 -13.02 14.14 -4.24
N TYR A 65 -13.05 14.35 -2.93
CA TYR A 65 -14.12 15.00 -2.19
C TYR A 65 -13.57 16.22 -1.46
N ILE A 66 -14.45 17.19 -1.21
CA ILE A 66 -14.20 18.33 -0.34
C ILE A 66 -15.32 18.39 0.70
N ALA A 67 -14.96 18.70 1.93
CA ALA A 67 -15.87 18.95 3.05
C ALA A 67 -15.47 20.23 3.78
N ASP A 68 -16.40 20.79 4.55
CA ASP A 68 -16.07 21.81 5.54
C ASP A 68 -15.11 21.25 6.61
N ILE A 69 -14.35 22.12 7.27
CA ILE A 69 -13.36 21.72 8.29
C ILE A 69 -13.95 20.96 9.49
N ASP A 70 -15.26 21.05 9.70
CA ASP A 70 -15.98 20.32 10.74
C ASP A 70 -16.52 18.95 10.26
N GLY A 71 -16.23 18.58 9.01
CA GLY A 71 -16.60 17.32 8.36
C GLY A 71 -17.95 17.33 7.64
N LYS A 72 -18.66 18.46 7.61
CA LYS A 72 -19.98 18.58 6.97
C LYS A 72 -19.89 18.98 5.50
N ASP A 73 -21.06 19.02 4.86
CA ASP A 73 -21.25 19.51 3.48
C ASP A 73 -20.33 18.83 2.46
N VAL A 74 -20.09 17.53 2.67
CA VAL A 74 -19.25 16.69 1.82
C VAL A 74 -19.76 16.68 0.38
N LYS A 75 -18.88 17.02 -0.57
CA LYS A 75 -19.17 17.06 -2.00
C LYS A 75 -18.11 16.28 -2.76
N ARG A 76 -18.55 15.44 -3.69
CA ARG A 76 -17.67 14.87 -4.72
C ARG A 76 -17.32 15.97 -5.71
N VAL A 77 -16.04 16.33 -5.81
CA VAL A 77 -15.59 17.44 -6.65
C VAL A 77 -14.94 17.00 -7.94
N VAL A 78 -14.34 15.80 -7.98
CA VAL A 78 -13.73 15.23 -9.19
C VAL A 78 -14.04 13.75 -9.30
N ASP A 79 -14.37 13.32 -10.51
CA ASP A 79 -14.49 11.92 -10.91
C ASP A 79 -13.98 11.77 -12.36
N ILE A 80 -12.96 10.94 -12.56
CA ILE A 80 -12.44 10.59 -13.88
C ILE A 80 -12.60 9.09 -14.07
N LYS A 81 -13.50 8.70 -14.97
CA LYS A 81 -13.84 7.29 -15.21
C LYS A 81 -12.61 6.44 -15.50
N GLY A 82 -12.51 5.30 -14.81
CA GLY A 82 -11.44 4.32 -15.01
C GLY A 82 -10.08 4.79 -14.46
N LYS A 83 -10.06 5.83 -13.63
CA LYS A 83 -8.87 6.28 -12.90
C LYS A 83 -9.17 6.39 -11.42
N ARG A 84 -8.18 6.09 -10.58
CA ARG A 84 -8.25 6.32 -9.13
C ARG A 84 -7.63 7.67 -8.80
N LEU A 85 -8.39 8.53 -8.13
CA LEU A 85 -7.94 9.89 -7.82
C LEU A 85 -7.50 10.00 -6.36
N HIS A 86 -6.27 10.45 -6.14
CA HIS A 86 -5.66 10.55 -4.81
C HIS A 86 -4.69 11.73 -4.69
N ASN A 87 -4.11 11.91 -3.50
CA ASN A 87 -3.16 12.97 -3.13
C ASN A 87 -3.66 14.38 -3.49
N PRO A 88 -4.81 14.81 -2.95
CA PRO A 88 -5.27 16.17 -3.14
C PRO A 88 -4.33 17.16 -2.46
N VAL A 89 -4.02 18.29 -3.11
CA VAL A 89 -3.22 19.38 -2.53
C VAL A 89 -3.82 20.73 -2.92
N PHE A 90 -4.12 21.59 -1.95
CA PHE A 90 -4.63 22.93 -2.21
C PHE A 90 -3.54 23.90 -2.69
N SER A 91 -3.93 24.86 -3.53
CA SER A 91 -3.13 26.04 -3.83
C SER A 91 -2.99 26.93 -2.59
N PHE A 92 -1.92 27.72 -2.52
CA PHE A 92 -1.71 28.73 -1.46
C PHE A 92 -2.89 29.70 -1.29
N THR A 93 -3.69 29.89 -2.34
CA THR A 93 -4.87 30.76 -2.36
C THR A 93 -6.18 30.04 -2.04
N SER A 94 -6.15 28.73 -1.76
CA SER A 94 -7.33 27.89 -1.48
C SER A 94 -8.40 27.90 -2.58
N ASP A 95 -8.05 28.22 -3.83
CA ASP A 95 -8.97 28.36 -4.96
C ASP A 95 -8.78 27.28 -6.04
N GLU A 96 -7.77 26.44 -5.89
CA GLU A 96 -7.40 25.39 -6.84
C GLU A 96 -6.86 24.17 -6.10
N LEU A 97 -7.03 22.99 -6.71
CA LEU A 97 -6.58 21.71 -6.17
C LEU A 97 -5.71 20.98 -7.20
N LEU A 98 -4.58 20.42 -6.78
CA LEU A 98 -3.88 19.36 -7.51
C LEU A 98 -4.35 17.99 -7.02
N PHE A 99 -4.32 17.01 -7.90
CA PHE A 99 -4.53 15.60 -7.54
C PHE A 99 -3.89 14.69 -8.58
N LEU A 100 -3.56 13.48 -8.16
CA LEU A 100 -3.02 12.44 -9.03
C LEU A 100 -4.17 11.55 -9.52
N ALA A 101 -4.04 11.08 -10.76
CA ALA A 101 -4.96 10.12 -11.36
C ALA A 101 -4.18 8.89 -11.81
N GLU A 102 -4.44 7.76 -11.17
CA GLU A 102 -3.84 6.46 -11.46
C GLU A 102 -4.54 5.79 -12.64
N GLY A 103 -3.78 5.35 -13.65
CA GLY A 103 -4.28 4.53 -14.74
C GLY A 103 -4.20 3.02 -14.48
N GLU A 104 -4.67 2.20 -15.43
CA GLU A 104 -4.70 0.73 -15.31
C GLU A 104 -3.31 0.09 -15.06
N GLU A 105 -2.23 0.73 -15.53
CA GLU A 105 -0.84 0.26 -15.34
C GLU A 105 -0.22 0.71 -13.99
N GLY A 106 -1.00 1.37 -13.13
CA GLY A 106 -0.55 1.94 -11.85
C GLY A 106 0.24 3.24 -11.98
N THR A 107 0.31 3.83 -13.19
CA THR A 107 1.03 5.08 -13.41
C THR A 107 0.15 6.28 -13.12
N ASN A 108 0.73 7.29 -12.47
CA ASN A 108 0.04 8.50 -12.05
C ASN A 108 0.30 9.65 -13.01
N VAL A 109 -0.77 10.39 -13.31
CA VAL A 109 -0.77 11.63 -14.08
C VAL A 109 -1.29 12.76 -13.20
N LEU A 110 -0.67 13.94 -13.30
CA LEU A 110 -1.09 15.11 -12.55
C LEU A 110 -2.24 15.85 -13.23
N TYR A 111 -3.23 16.21 -12.43
CA TYR A 111 -4.31 17.13 -12.80
C TYR A 111 -4.36 18.31 -11.84
N SER A 112 -4.88 19.44 -12.32
CA SER A 112 -5.32 20.55 -11.49
C SER A 112 -6.80 20.81 -11.71
N LYS A 113 -7.45 21.44 -10.73
CA LYS A 113 -8.85 21.86 -10.83
C LYS A 113 -9.09 23.13 -10.02
N PRO A 114 -9.48 24.23 -10.66
CA PRO A 114 -10.07 25.36 -9.94
C PRO A 114 -11.35 24.90 -9.22
N LEU A 115 -11.59 25.33 -7.98
CA LEU A 115 -12.71 24.83 -7.19
C LEU A 115 -14.07 25.01 -7.90
N ASP A 116 -14.24 26.13 -8.61
CA ASP A 116 -15.42 26.45 -9.43
C ASP A 116 -15.30 26.06 -10.92
N GLY A 117 -14.21 25.39 -11.31
CA GLY A 117 -13.89 25.04 -12.70
C GLY A 117 -13.91 23.53 -12.98
N GLU A 118 -13.56 23.18 -14.22
CA GLU A 118 -13.35 21.81 -14.66
C GLU A 118 -11.89 21.38 -14.42
N PRO A 119 -11.62 20.09 -14.20
CA PRO A 119 -10.26 19.58 -14.10
C PRO A 119 -9.51 19.68 -15.43
N ASP A 120 -8.22 19.99 -15.36
CA ASP A 120 -7.30 20.07 -16.48
C ASP A 120 -6.05 19.22 -16.24
N GLN A 121 -5.56 18.57 -17.28
CA GLN A 121 -4.43 17.65 -17.19
C GLN A 121 -3.11 18.41 -17.31
N GLN A 122 -2.28 18.40 -16.26
CA GLN A 122 -1.04 19.18 -16.21
C GLN A 122 0.17 18.44 -16.79
N THR A 123 0.13 17.10 -16.86
CA THR A 123 1.23 16.29 -17.38
C THR A 123 0.75 15.22 -18.35
N GLY A 124 1.56 14.86 -19.35
CA GLY A 124 1.31 13.69 -20.19
C GLY A 124 1.64 12.35 -19.50
N GLU A 125 1.44 11.24 -20.21
CA GLU A 125 1.64 9.87 -19.70
C GLU A 125 3.10 9.38 -19.80
N THR A 126 4.02 10.24 -20.25
CA THR A 126 5.45 9.86 -20.37
C THR A 126 6.18 9.83 -19.03
N LEU A 127 5.62 10.49 -18.01
CA LEU A 127 6.14 10.53 -16.65
C LEU A 127 5.14 9.85 -15.71
N HIS A 128 5.65 9.10 -14.75
CA HIS A 128 4.91 8.67 -13.57
C HIS A 128 5.15 9.71 -12.48
N ILE A 129 4.09 10.36 -12.02
CA ILE A 129 4.13 11.40 -10.99
C ILE A 129 3.93 10.76 -9.62
N ARG A 130 4.89 10.92 -8.72
CA ARG A 130 4.77 10.39 -7.36
C ARG A 130 4.07 11.37 -6.43
N ASP A 131 4.42 12.64 -6.54
CA ASP A 131 3.90 13.69 -5.66
C ASP A 131 3.95 15.05 -6.36
N ALA A 132 3.10 15.99 -5.95
CA ALA A 132 2.98 17.31 -6.54
C ALA A 132 2.48 18.35 -5.55
N VAL A 133 3.08 19.54 -5.58
CA VAL A 133 2.67 20.68 -4.74
C VAL A 133 2.73 21.98 -5.51
N PHE A 134 1.86 22.93 -5.14
CA PHE A 134 1.97 24.29 -5.63
C PHE A 134 3.19 25.01 -5.05
N GLY A 135 3.74 25.94 -5.81
CA GLY A 135 4.59 27.02 -5.33
C GLY A 135 3.76 28.29 -5.04
N PRO A 136 4.30 29.26 -4.26
CA PRO A 136 3.60 30.51 -3.97
C PRO A 136 3.26 31.36 -5.21
N ASP A 137 3.93 31.12 -6.34
CA ASP A 137 3.74 31.79 -7.63
C ASP A 137 2.80 31.03 -8.58
N LYS A 138 1.98 30.10 -8.08
CA LYS A 138 1.11 29.19 -8.85
C LYS A 138 1.86 28.25 -9.81
N SER A 139 3.19 28.20 -9.74
CA SER A 139 3.93 27.11 -10.37
C SER A 139 3.71 25.80 -9.61
N ILE A 140 4.08 24.67 -10.21
CA ILE A 140 3.93 23.35 -9.61
C ILE A 140 5.30 22.68 -9.54
N TYR A 141 5.62 22.09 -8.40
CA TYR A 141 6.76 21.20 -8.24
C TYR A 141 6.26 19.76 -8.17
N ILE A 142 6.96 18.85 -8.84
CA ILE A 142 6.57 17.45 -8.89
C ILE A 142 7.78 16.54 -8.64
N ILE A 143 7.55 15.42 -7.97
CA ILE A 143 8.46 14.28 -7.98
C ILE A 143 8.00 13.35 -9.10
N ALA A 144 8.88 13.04 -10.03
CA ALA A 144 8.53 12.21 -11.18
C ALA A 144 9.68 11.33 -11.67
N MET A 145 9.34 10.24 -12.35
CA MET A 145 10.26 9.43 -13.13
C MET A 145 9.66 9.10 -14.49
N LYS A 146 10.43 8.52 -15.42
CA LYS A 146 9.89 8.03 -16.70
C LYS A 146 8.86 6.92 -16.45
N ALA A 147 7.66 7.05 -17.00
CA ALA A 147 6.59 6.06 -16.83
C ALA A 147 7.01 4.66 -17.34
N SER A 148 7.78 4.61 -18.43
CA SER A 148 8.30 3.34 -18.98
C SER A 148 9.35 2.65 -18.10
N GLU A 149 9.83 3.32 -17.05
CA GLU A 149 10.81 2.80 -16.10
C GLU A 149 10.17 2.45 -14.75
N PHE A 150 8.92 2.89 -14.52
CA PHE A 150 8.16 2.59 -13.31
C PHE A 150 7.87 1.08 -13.22
N ASN A 151 7.91 0.52 -11.99
CA ASN A 151 7.73 -0.91 -11.69
C ASN A 151 8.73 -1.88 -12.35
N LYS A 152 9.86 -1.40 -12.87
CA LYS A 152 10.96 -2.28 -13.29
C LYS A 152 11.66 -2.89 -12.08
N GLU A 153 12.14 -4.13 -12.23
CA GLU A 153 12.80 -4.85 -11.15
C GLU A 153 14.16 -4.21 -10.80
N PRO A 154 14.66 -4.40 -9.57
CA PRO A 154 16.00 -3.94 -9.18
C PRO A 154 17.08 -4.42 -10.15
N GLY A 155 17.78 -3.47 -10.77
CA GLY A 155 18.83 -3.73 -11.77
C GLY A 155 18.36 -3.73 -13.23
N GLU A 156 17.05 -3.62 -13.51
CA GLU A 156 16.51 -3.44 -14.87
C GLU A 156 16.45 -1.97 -15.30
N THR A 157 16.55 -1.05 -14.35
CA THR A 157 16.61 0.39 -14.62
C THR A 157 17.71 1.07 -13.79
N THR A 158 18.26 2.13 -14.36
CA THR A 158 19.16 3.08 -13.67
C THR A 158 18.50 4.45 -13.52
N GLU A 159 17.25 4.58 -13.95
CA GLU A 159 16.47 5.80 -13.85
C GLU A 159 15.68 5.76 -12.54
N GLY A 160 15.51 6.92 -11.93
CA GLY A 160 14.79 7.06 -10.67
C GLY A 160 13.94 8.30 -10.67
N PHE A 161 13.44 8.63 -9.48
CA PHE A 161 12.72 9.86 -9.23
C PHE A 161 13.67 11.05 -9.18
N ASP A 162 13.15 12.16 -9.68
CA ASP A 162 13.79 13.46 -9.62
C ASP A 162 12.74 14.56 -9.43
N LEU A 163 13.21 15.72 -9.01
CA LEU A 163 12.40 16.92 -8.86
C LEU A 163 12.25 17.64 -10.21
N TYR A 164 11.04 18.09 -10.51
CA TYR A 164 10.72 18.90 -11.69
C TYR A 164 9.91 20.14 -11.30
N HIS A 165 9.95 21.14 -12.18
CA HIS A 165 9.20 22.39 -12.06
C HIS A 165 8.34 22.60 -13.31
N ILE A 166 7.06 22.88 -13.09
CA ILE A 166 6.09 23.27 -14.11
C ILE A 166 5.74 24.73 -13.85
N LYS A 167 6.06 25.61 -14.80
CA LYS A 167 5.68 27.01 -14.70
C LYS A 167 4.18 27.18 -14.95
N GLU A 168 3.54 28.12 -14.25
CA GLU A 168 2.14 28.50 -14.50
C GLU A 168 1.88 28.72 -16.01
N GLY A 169 0.86 28.03 -16.53
CA GLY A 169 0.44 28.10 -17.94
C GLY A 169 1.30 27.32 -18.93
N SER A 170 2.14 26.39 -18.48
CA SER A 170 3.00 25.56 -19.32
C SER A 170 2.89 24.08 -18.94
N ASP A 171 2.55 23.21 -19.88
CA ASP A 171 2.41 21.75 -19.63
C ASP A 171 3.74 20.99 -19.80
N ILE A 172 4.88 21.69 -19.77
CA ILE A 172 6.21 21.14 -19.98
C ILE A 172 6.98 21.15 -18.67
N PRO A 173 7.12 19.99 -17.99
CA PRO A 173 7.96 19.87 -16.80
C PRO A 173 9.44 20.07 -17.13
N LYS A 174 10.10 20.95 -16.37
CA LYS A 174 11.55 21.16 -16.42
C LYS A 174 12.21 20.42 -15.25
N LYS A 175 13.11 19.49 -15.56
CA LYS A 175 13.89 18.76 -14.54
C LYS A 175 14.79 19.70 -13.75
N LEU A 176 14.84 19.54 -12.42
CA LEU A 176 15.63 20.32 -11.47
C LEU A 176 16.80 19.54 -10.87
N THR A 177 16.69 18.21 -10.75
CA THR A 177 17.73 17.31 -10.21
C THR A 177 18.08 16.19 -11.19
N GLU A 178 19.24 15.53 -10.99
CA GLU A 178 19.66 14.36 -11.76
C GLU A 178 20.20 13.24 -10.84
N GLU A 179 19.64 13.15 -9.64
CA GLU A 179 20.09 12.21 -8.60
C GLU A 179 19.54 10.79 -8.84
N ASN A 180 18.42 10.66 -9.57
CA ASN A 180 17.77 9.38 -9.90
C ASN A 180 17.55 8.50 -8.66
N HIS A 181 16.92 9.07 -7.64
CA HIS A 181 16.64 8.38 -6.39
C HIS A 181 15.66 7.22 -6.62
N PHE A 182 15.86 6.09 -5.94
CA PHE A 182 14.95 4.94 -6.05
C PHE A 182 13.59 5.21 -5.39
N SER A 183 13.56 6.09 -4.40
CA SER A 183 12.38 6.58 -3.70
C SER A 183 12.44 8.10 -3.63
N MET A 184 11.30 8.76 -3.68
CA MET A 184 11.19 10.17 -3.33
C MET A 184 9.73 10.42 -2.99
N ASP A 185 9.44 10.94 -1.80
CA ASP A 185 8.06 11.11 -1.33
C ASP A 185 7.94 12.42 -0.49
N ASN A 186 6.74 12.72 -0.01
CA ASN A 186 6.44 13.80 0.95
C ASN A 186 6.95 15.18 0.50
N LEU A 187 6.60 15.57 -0.72
CA LEU A 187 6.99 16.85 -1.31
C LEU A 187 6.32 18.01 -0.56
N SER A 188 7.08 19.06 -0.24
CA SER A 188 6.55 20.30 0.31
C SER A 188 7.36 21.52 -0.10
N VAL A 189 6.77 22.70 -0.04
CA VAL A 189 7.40 23.98 -0.37
C VAL A 189 7.36 24.87 0.85
N SER A 190 8.46 25.58 1.12
CA SER A 190 8.49 26.57 2.20
C SER A 190 7.52 27.71 1.91
N GLU A 191 6.93 28.29 2.96
CA GLU A 191 5.94 29.38 2.81
C GLU A 191 6.48 30.57 2.00
N ASN A 192 7.78 30.86 2.14
CA ASN A 192 8.45 31.92 1.38
C ASN A 192 8.82 31.52 -0.07
N GLY A 193 8.63 30.26 -0.46
CA GLY A 193 8.93 29.73 -1.79
C GLY A 193 10.43 29.66 -2.13
N GLU A 194 11.32 29.70 -1.13
CA GLU A 194 12.77 29.67 -1.34
C GLU A 194 13.35 28.24 -1.35
N ALA A 195 12.63 27.28 -0.76
CA ALA A 195 13.07 25.90 -0.60
C ALA A 195 11.96 24.89 -0.88
N ILE A 196 12.37 23.72 -1.37
CA ILE A 196 11.51 22.56 -1.58
C ILE A 196 12.06 21.44 -0.72
N TYR A 197 11.20 20.74 0.01
CA TYR A 197 11.56 19.61 0.84
C TYR A 197 10.95 18.33 0.28
N TYR A 198 11.68 17.24 0.40
CA TYR A 198 11.21 15.90 0.04
C TYR A 198 11.96 14.89 0.88
N SER A 199 11.46 13.67 0.95
CA SER A 199 12.16 12.56 1.59
C SER A 199 12.62 11.50 0.60
N ASP A 200 13.70 10.80 0.92
CA ASP A 200 14.23 9.64 0.17
C ASP A 200 14.81 8.61 1.15
N PHE A 201 14.64 7.32 0.84
CA PHE A 201 15.26 6.23 1.58
C PHE A 201 16.74 6.09 1.21
N LYS A 202 17.58 6.24 2.23
CA LYS A 202 19.02 6.01 2.13
C LYS A 202 19.46 4.96 3.13
N GLY A 203 19.63 3.73 2.63
CA GLY A 203 19.91 2.57 3.46
C GLY A 203 18.62 2.02 4.05
N GLU A 204 18.50 2.00 5.38
CA GLU A 204 17.31 1.51 6.08
C GLU A 204 16.35 2.64 6.50
N ASN A 205 16.78 3.91 6.37
CA ASN A 205 16.09 5.05 6.95
C ASN A 205 15.67 6.04 5.87
N GLU A 206 14.49 6.61 6.04
CA GLU A 206 14.00 7.76 5.28
C GLU A 206 14.69 9.05 5.75
N ARG A 207 15.19 9.85 4.82
CA ARG A 207 15.95 11.08 5.07
C ARG A 207 15.26 12.28 4.45
N LEU A 208 15.31 13.42 5.13
CA LEU A 208 14.79 14.68 4.63
C LEU A 208 15.85 15.41 3.81
N TYR A 209 15.47 15.88 2.62
CA TYR A 209 16.29 16.68 1.73
C TYR A 209 15.66 18.04 1.51
N ARG A 210 16.51 19.05 1.29
CA ARG A 210 16.13 20.41 0.92
C ARG A 210 16.77 20.79 -0.40
N TYR A 211 15.97 21.21 -1.37
CA TYR A 211 16.41 21.86 -2.60
C TYR A 211 16.27 23.38 -2.47
N THR A 212 17.38 24.11 -2.57
CA THR A 212 17.40 25.58 -2.48
C THR A 212 17.25 26.17 -3.88
N LEU A 213 16.16 26.89 -4.15
CA LEU A 213 15.82 27.39 -5.49
C LEU A 213 16.84 28.39 -6.05
N ALA A 214 17.36 29.28 -5.20
CA ALA A 214 18.34 30.29 -5.59
C ALA A 214 19.70 29.69 -6.00
N GLU A 215 20.10 28.61 -5.32
CA GLU A 215 21.40 27.96 -5.52
C GLU A 215 21.32 26.79 -6.50
N GLN A 216 20.11 26.27 -6.75
CA GLN A 216 19.86 25.03 -7.50
C GLN A 216 20.69 23.87 -6.93
N SER A 217 20.71 23.76 -5.61
CA SER A 217 21.51 22.80 -4.85
C SER A 217 20.62 21.96 -3.94
N VAL A 218 20.98 20.68 -3.81
CA VAL A 218 20.37 19.74 -2.85
C VAL A 218 21.26 19.64 -1.62
N THR A 219 20.65 19.72 -0.44
CA THR A 219 21.31 19.46 0.85
C THR A 219 20.48 18.48 1.66
N GLU A 220 21.12 17.46 2.23
CA GLU A 220 20.49 16.60 3.24
C GLU A 220 20.23 17.43 4.51
N GLU A 221 18.99 17.47 4.98
CA GLU A 221 18.62 18.17 6.20
C GLU A 221 18.97 17.32 7.41
N VAL A 222 19.83 17.88 8.25
CA VAL A 222 20.20 17.31 9.54
C VAL A 222 19.66 18.26 10.59
N SER A 223 19.09 17.70 11.67
CA SER A 223 18.65 18.50 12.83
C SER A 223 19.76 19.47 13.26
N ALA A 224 19.39 20.65 13.79
CA ALA A 224 20.34 21.69 14.22
C ALA A 224 21.45 21.24 15.20
N GLN A 225 21.35 20.02 15.73
CA GLN A 225 22.36 19.40 16.62
C GLN A 225 23.22 18.32 15.93
N GLY A 226 23.13 18.16 14.61
CA GLY A 226 23.83 17.11 13.87
C GLY A 226 23.29 15.71 14.15
N LEU A 227 22.09 15.60 14.74
CA LEU A 227 21.42 14.33 14.99
C LEU A 227 20.63 13.93 13.74
N GLU A 228 20.82 12.67 13.34
CA GLU A 228 20.05 12.06 12.27
C GLU A 228 18.55 12.10 12.56
N ILE A 229 17.74 12.21 11.52
CA ILE A 229 16.31 11.95 11.60
C ILE A 229 16.18 10.42 11.53
N GLU A 230 15.74 9.80 12.63
CA GLU A 230 15.47 8.36 12.71
C GLU A 230 14.04 8.09 12.19
N ASP A 231 13.88 6.97 11.46
CA ASP A 231 12.65 6.33 10.96
C ASP A 231 11.42 7.24 10.88
N MET A 232 11.42 8.13 9.88
CA MET A 232 10.40 9.13 9.65
C MET A 232 9.61 8.79 8.38
N TYR A 233 8.36 8.37 8.51
CA TYR A 233 7.47 8.07 7.40
C TYR A 233 6.35 9.11 7.29
N ASN A 234 5.71 9.19 6.10
CA ASN A 234 4.54 10.05 5.84
C ASN A 234 4.69 11.47 6.40
N ASN A 235 5.81 12.14 6.12
CA ASN A 235 6.12 13.39 6.79
C ASN A 235 5.40 14.60 6.18
N SER A 236 5.17 15.62 7.00
CA SER A 236 4.55 16.88 6.59
C SER A 236 5.20 18.06 7.30
N LEU A 237 5.62 19.05 6.52
CA LEU A 237 6.24 20.27 7.03
C LEU A 237 5.16 21.25 7.49
N ALA A 238 5.31 21.79 8.70
CA ALA A 238 4.45 22.83 9.21
C ALA A 238 4.63 24.14 8.42
N PRO A 239 3.58 24.98 8.33
CA PRO A 239 3.65 26.28 7.65
C PRO A 239 4.79 27.17 8.18
N ASP A 240 5.12 27.07 9.47
CA ASP A 240 6.19 27.83 10.10
C ASP A 240 7.61 27.46 9.64
N GLY A 241 7.76 26.38 8.86
CA GLY A 241 9.02 25.86 8.33
C GLY A 241 9.97 25.29 9.38
N LYS A 242 9.50 25.11 10.62
CA LYS A 242 10.32 24.71 11.78
C LYS A 242 9.88 23.41 12.42
N HIS A 243 8.63 23.01 12.21
CA HIS A 243 8.12 21.75 12.72
C HIS A 243 7.83 20.78 11.58
N ILE A 244 8.07 19.50 11.84
CA ILE A 244 7.74 18.41 10.93
C ILE A 244 6.91 17.39 11.70
N ALA A 245 5.74 17.05 11.19
CA ALA A 245 4.91 15.94 11.66
C ALA A 245 5.24 14.70 10.84
N PHE A 246 5.22 13.54 11.45
CA PHE A 246 5.54 12.28 10.76
C PHE A 246 5.05 11.07 11.54
N SER A 247 4.90 9.95 10.86
CA SER A 247 4.70 8.66 11.52
C SER A 247 6.02 7.94 11.74
N ALA A 248 6.15 7.24 12.85
CA ALA A 248 7.32 6.42 13.18
C ALA A 248 6.91 5.19 14.01
N VAL A 249 7.76 4.16 13.99
CA VAL A 249 7.50 2.93 14.74
C VAL A 249 7.40 3.24 16.24
N SER A 250 6.29 2.85 16.86
CA SER A 250 6.05 3.03 18.29
C SER A 250 7.09 2.27 19.11
N GLU A 251 7.51 2.81 20.26
CA GLU A 251 8.50 2.15 21.12
C GLU A 251 8.00 0.78 21.60
N GLU A 252 6.69 0.65 21.80
CA GLU A 252 5.98 -0.54 22.25
C GLU A 252 6.03 -1.68 21.22
N SER A 253 6.07 -1.35 19.93
CA SER A 253 6.01 -2.32 18.84
C SER A 253 7.37 -2.67 18.23
N LYS A 254 8.47 -2.01 18.62
CA LYS A 254 9.83 -2.26 18.07
C LYS A 254 10.29 -3.72 18.17
N ASP A 255 9.88 -4.41 19.23
CA ASP A 255 10.21 -5.83 19.45
C ASP A 255 9.11 -6.80 18.96
N SER A 256 8.04 -6.26 18.35
CA SER A 256 6.93 -7.03 17.78
C SER A 256 7.24 -7.50 16.36
N SER A 257 6.57 -8.57 15.95
CA SER A 257 6.57 -9.01 14.54
C SER A 257 5.72 -8.13 13.63
N LEU A 258 4.91 -7.25 14.23
CA LEU A 258 4.07 -6.28 13.55
C LEU A 258 4.33 -4.92 14.18
N PHE A 259 4.87 -3.99 13.40
CA PHE A 259 5.10 -2.61 13.83
C PHE A 259 3.78 -1.84 13.88
N GLU A 260 3.69 -0.91 14.82
CA GLU A 260 2.64 0.09 14.97
C GLU A 260 3.29 1.45 14.74
N TYR A 261 2.55 2.39 14.15
CA TYR A 261 3.08 3.67 13.72
C TYR A 261 2.32 4.82 14.36
N ASP A 262 3.01 5.55 15.23
CA ASP A 262 2.46 6.71 15.94
C ASP A 262 2.91 8.03 15.30
N LEU A 263 2.16 9.10 15.60
CA LEU A 263 2.42 10.45 15.12
C LEU A 263 3.39 11.14 16.07
N PHE A 264 4.44 11.71 15.48
CA PHE A 264 5.44 12.50 16.16
C PHE A 264 5.55 13.88 15.54
N VAL A 265 5.99 14.85 16.34
CA VAL A 265 6.40 16.17 15.88
C VAL A 265 7.83 16.42 16.29
N LYS A 266 8.65 16.87 15.34
CA LYS A 266 10.03 17.28 15.57
C LYS A 266 10.22 18.76 15.28
N ASN A 267 10.89 19.45 16.19
CA ASN A 267 11.36 20.80 15.96
C ASN A 267 12.73 20.76 15.28
N MET A 268 12.84 21.36 14.10
CA MET A 268 14.05 21.34 13.26
C MET A 268 15.17 22.23 13.81
N ASP A 269 14.83 23.30 14.54
CA ASP A 269 15.78 24.26 15.13
C ASP A 269 16.56 23.68 16.33
N ASN A 270 15.98 22.72 17.06
CA ASN A 270 16.60 22.16 18.27
C ASN A 270 16.55 20.63 18.34
N GLY A 271 16.05 19.96 17.32
CA GLY A 271 16.03 18.51 17.22
C GLY A 271 15.11 17.77 18.18
N LYS A 272 14.34 18.47 19.02
CA LYS A 272 13.45 17.81 19.98
C LYS A 272 12.27 17.17 19.25
N THR A 273 12.08 15.89 19.52
CA THR A 273 10.94 15.10 19.03
C THR A 273 9.97 14.85 20.18
N LYS A 274 8.67 14.85 19.87
CA LYS A 274 7.59 14.53 20.78
C LYS A 274 6.60 13.58 20.10
N GLN A 275 6.26 12.48 20.78
CA GLN A 275 5.16 11.61 20.40
C GLN A 275 3.82 12.26 20.76
N LEU A 276 2.86 12.23 19.84
CA LEU A 276 1.52 12.78 20.00
C LEU A 276 0.45 11.69 20.19
N THR A 277 0.70 10.46 19.75
CA THR A 277 -0.28 9.37 19.80
C THR A 277 0.31 8.06 20.33
N ASP A 278 -0.57 7.19 20.79
CA ASP A 278 -0.32 5.77 21.11
C ASP A 278 -1.63 5.02 20.81
N LEU A 279 -1.86 4.73 19.52
CA LEU A 279 -3.14 4.19 19.04
C LEU A 279 -3.11 2.67 18.78
N ASN A 280 -1.96 2.01 18.93
CA ASN A 280 -1.77 0.59 18.64
C ASN A 280 -2.23 0.22 17.21
N SER A 281 -2.01 1.13 16.27
CA SER A 281 -2.44 1.05 14.86
C SER A 281 -1.37 1.72 13.99
N ALA A 282 -1.74 2.18 12.78
CA ALA A 282 -0.83 2.94 11.92
C ALA A 282 -1.42 4.30 11.55
N ILE A 283 -0.58 5.34 11.59
CA ILE A 283 -0.95 6.70 11.21
C ILE A 283 -0.37 7.07 9.84
N GLU A 284 -1.23 7.67 9.03
CA GLU A 284 -0.94 8.10 7.67
C GLU A 284 -1.36 9.55 7.43
N SER A 285 -0.73 10.17 6.43
CA SER A 285 -1.02 11.52 5.93
C SER A 285 -1.25 12.58 7.02
N PRO A 286 -0.31 12.79 7.96
CA PRO A 286 -0.39 13.94 8.84
C PRO A 286 -0.33 15.22 8.01
N THR A 287 -1.16 16.19 8.34
CA THR A 287 -1.22 17.49 7.68
C THR A 287 -1.51 18.58 8.71
N TYR A 288 -0.76 19.67 8.63
CA TYR A 288 -0.93 20.79 9.55
C TYR A 288 -2.12 21.65 9.13
N PHE A 289 -2.81 22.17 10.15
CA PHE A 289 -3.60 23.39 9.97
C PHE A 289 -2.64 24.58 9.82
N HIS A 290 -3.08 25.60 9.11
CA HIS A 290 -2.25 26.75 8.77
C HIS A 290 -2.24 27.83 9.86
N ASP A 291 -3.40 28.09 10.47
CA ASP A 291 -3.57 29.13 11.50
C ASP A 291 -3.76 28.55 12.91
N GLN A 292 -3.81 27.22 13.03
CA GLN A 292 -4.03 26.51 14.30
C GLN A 292 -2.85 25.60 14.65
N ASP A 293 -2.55 25.48 15.94
CA ASP A 293 -1.55 24.54 16.48
C ASP A 293 -2.10 23.10 16.49
N THR A 294 -2.63 22.63 15.36
CA THR A 294 -3.36 21.37 15.22
C THR A 294 -2.88 20.61 13.99
N ILE A 295 -2.90 19.29 14.05
CA ILE A 295 -2.57 18.36 12.95
C ILE A 295 -3.79 17.48 12.70
N ALA A 296 -4.24 17.38 11.45
CA ALA A 296 -5.14 16.32 11.00
C ALA A 296 -4.33 15.12 10.50
N PHE A 297 -4.87 13.92 10.64
CA PHE A 297 -4.22 12.67 10.19
C PHE A 297 -5.25 11.57 9.97
N LEU A 298 -4.87 10.54 9.22
CA LEU A 298 -5.64 9.32 9.04
C LEU A 298 -5.12 8.22 9.97
N GLU A 299 -6.01 7.60 10.75
CA GLU A 299 -5.71 6.38 11.49
C GLU A 299 -6.17 5.16 10.69
N HIS A 300 -5.26 4.24 10.35
CA HIS A 300 -5.57 2.93 9.78
C HIS A 300 -6.07 1.98 10.88
N THR A 301 -7.39 2.02 11.12
CA THR A 301 -8.04 1.35 12.27
C THR A 301 -8.03 -0.18 12.23
N ASN A 302 -7.92 -0.79 11.04
CA ASN A 302 -7.83 -2.25 10.87
C ASN A 302 -6.40 -2.72 10.52
N TRP A 303 -5.37 -1.93 10.84
CA TRP A 303 -3.97 -2.27 10.58
C TRP A 303 -3.62 -3.71 11.00
N PRO A 304 -2.90 -4.50 10.18
CA PRO A 304 -2.32 -4.18 8.87
C PRO A 304 -3.18 -4.67 7.69
N ASN A 305 -4.51 -4.77 7.86
CA ASN A 305 -5.37 -5.41 6.87
C ASN A 305 -5.78 -4.47 5.75
N ASP A 306 -5.85 -5.01 4.54
CA ASP A 306 -6.43 -4.38 3.36
C ASP A 306 -7.86 -4.88 3.06
N PRO A 307 -8.73 -4.05 2.46
CA PRO A 307 -8.51 -2.61 2.24
C PRO A 307 -8.42 -1.86 3.58
N ALA A 308 -7.61 -0.81 3.60
CA ALA A 308 -7.39 -0.01 4.78
C ALA A 308 -8.67 0.76 5.17
N ILE A 309 -9.02 0.72 6.44
CA ILE A 309 -10.17 1.45 7.00
C ILE A 309 -9.63 2.63 7.79
N TYR A 310 -9.79 3.82 7.23
CA TYR A 310 -9.30 5.04 7.87
C TYR A 310 -10.37 5.75 8.70
N SER A 311 -9.92 6.35 9.81
CA SER A 311 -10.65 7.37 10.56
C SER A 311 -9.90 8.68 10.48
N LEU A 312 -10.56 9.75 10.03
CA LEU A 312 -9.97 11.10 10.05
C LEU A 312 -9.99 11.65 11.47
N LYS A 313 -8.82 12.05 11.97
CA LYS A 313 -8.63 12.58 13.32
C LYS A 313 -7.86 13.89 13.28
N ARG A 314 -7.97 14.65 14.36
CA ARG A 314 -7.13 15.80 14.64
C ARG A 314 -6.60 15.75 16.06
N ILE A 315 -5.45 16.37 16.28
CA ILE A 315 -4.82 16.54 17.58
C ILE A 315 -4.05 17.86 17.64
N ASP A 316 -4.02 18.49 18.81
CA ASP A 316 -3.17 19.67 19.00
C ASP A 316 -1.70 19.26 19.01
N THR A 317 -0.80 20.13 18.56
CA THR A 317 0.66 19.88 18.54
C THR A 317 1.26 19.66 19.94
N ASN A 318 0.50 20.02 20.99
CA ASN A 318 0.83 19.72 22.38
C ASN A 318 0.42 18.29 22.81
N GLY A 319 -0.18 17.48 21.94
CA GLY A 319 -0.63 16.11 22.20
C GLY A 319 -1.93 16.00 22.98
N GLU A 320 -2.66 17.11 23.17
CA GLU A 320 -3.95 17.14 23.84
C GLU A 320 -5.10 17.30 22.82
N ASN A 321 -6.34 17.21 23.30
CA ASN A 321 -7.56 17.48 22.53
C ASN A 321 -7.74 16.65 21.25
N MET A 322 -7.28 15.39 21.23
CA MET A 322 -7.55 14.48 20.12
C MET A 322 -9.06 14.29 19.92
N ALA A 323 -9.51 14.41 18.67
CA ALA A 323 -10.90 14.18 18.29
C ALA A 323 -11.01 13.60 16.87
N THR A 324 -12.05 12.81 16.62
CA THR A 324 -12.43 12.37 15.28
C THR A 324 -13.17 13.48 14.54
N ILE A 325 -12.85 13.68 13.27
CA ILE A 325 -13.63 14.52 12.35
C ILE A 325 -14.56 13.57 11.58
N GLU A 326 -15.84 13.57 11.96
CA GLU A 326 -16.86 12.74 11.30
C GLU A 326 -17.22 13.36 9.95
N LEU A 327 -16.83 12.69 8.86
CA LEU A 327 -17.20 13.10 7.52
C LEU A 327 -18.61 12.60 7.19
N ASP A 328 -19.54 13.52 6.94
CA ASP A 328 -20.91 13.23 6.52
C ASP A 328 -20.94 12.75 5.06
N LEU A 329 -20.28 11.63 4.80
CA LEU A 329 -20.24 10.99 3.49
C LEU A 329 -21.61 10.35 3.25
N PRO A 330 -22.40 10.83 2.27
CA PRO A 330 -23.77 10.34 2.02
C PRO A 330 -23.83 8.88 1.53
N LEU A 331 -22.68 8.21 1.48
CA LEU A 331 -22.47 6.88 0.92
C LEU A 331 -22.03 5.84 1.98
N LEU A 332 -21.73 6.26 3.22
CA LEU A 332 -21.29 5.37 4.29
C LEU A 332 -22.44 4.70 5.06
N ASP A 333 -23.69 5.12 4.88
CA ASP A 333 -24.87 4.52 5.53
C ASP A 333 -25.09 3.04 5.18
N HIS A 334 -24.37 2.51 4.16
CA HIS A 334 -24.37 1.09 3.78
C HIS A 334 -22.99 0.42 3.89
N ALA A 335 -21.95 1.15 4.29
CA ALA A 335 -20.59 0.61 4.42
C ALA A 335 -20.45 -0.41 5.57
N GLY A 336 -21.35 -0.37 6.55
CA GLY A 336 -21.34 -1.26 7.72
C GLY A 336 -21.92 -2.68 7.50
N GLU A 337 -22.62 -2.94 6.39
CA GLU A 337 -23.26 -4.27 6.16
C GLU A 337 -22.76 -5.01 4.92
N GLY A 338 -21.96 -4.36 4.06
CA GLY A 338 -21.48 -4.93 2.80
C GLY A 338 -19.96 -4.94 2.61
N THR A 339 -19.17 -4.39 3.55
CA THR A 339 -17.71 -4.43 3.45
C THR A 339 -17.24 -5.87 3.51
N SER A 340 -16.44 -6.22 2.52
CA SER A 340 -15.99 -7.56 2.22
C SER A 340 -15.26 -8.20 3.40
N ASN A 341 -16.01 -8.86 4.29
CA ASN A 341 -15.60 -10.10 4.92
C ASN A 341 -15.45 -11.19 3.84
N GLN A 342 -14.75 -10.89 2.74
CA GLN A 342 -14.18 -11.91 1.88
C GLN A 342 -12.95 -12.44 2.61
N ASN A 343 -13.21 -13.25 3.64
CA ASN A 343 -12.57 -14.55 3.64
C ASN A 343 -12.92 -15.14 2.27
N SER A 344 -12.09 -14.86 1.25
CA SER A 344 -12.21 -15.50 -0.04
C SER A 344 -12.36 -16.99 0.28
N LEU A 345 -13.47 -17.59 -0.14
CA LEU A 345 -13.71 -19.04 0.03
C LEU A 345 -12.47 -19.82 -0.44
N VAL A 346 -11.72 -19.23 -1.37
CA VAL A 346 -10.39 -19.63 -1.79
C VAL A 346 -9.30 -18.88 -1.01
N ASN A 347 -8.70 -19.56 -0.03
CA ASN A 347 -7.50 -19.11 0.68
C ASN A 347 -6.41 -20.21 0.66
N PRO A 348 -5.15 -19.90 1.04
CA PRO A 348 -4.05 -20.87 0.98
C PRO A 348 -4.30 -22.15 1.80
N TYR A 349 -4.96 -22.03 2.96
CA TYR A 349 -5.30 -23.18 3.81
C TYR A 349 -6.35 -24.08 3.16
N MET A 350 -7.35 -23.49 2.47
CA MET A 350 -8.37 -24.23 1.72
C MET A 350 -7.74 -25.00 0.55
N ILE A 351 -6.86 -24.35 -0.22
CA ILE A 351 -6.10 -24.99 -1.32
C ILE A 351 -5.25 -26.14 -0.77
N GLY A 352 -4.53 -25.91 0.34
CA GLY A 352 -3.76 -26.96 1.01
C GLY A 352 -4.64 -28.12 1.49
N GLY A 353 -5.81 -27.83 2.08
CA GLY A 353 -6.78 -28.83 2.51
C GLY A 353 -7.33 -29.67 1.35
N LEU A 354 -7.70 -29.05 0.23
CA LEU A 354 -8.11 -29.76 -0.99
C LEU A 354 -6.99 -30.63 -1.55
N TYR A 355 -5.74 -30.14 -1.52
CA TYR A 355 -4.57 -30.89 -1.96
C TYR A 355 -4.33 -32.13 -1.10
N VAL A 356 -4.36 -32.00 0.23
CA VAL A 356 -4.26 -33.13 1.17
C VAL A 356 -5.39 -34.14 0.94
N LEU A 357 -6.63 -33.65 0.84
CA LEU A 357 -7.81 -34.49 0.63
C LEU A 357 -7.69 -35.27 -0.69
N PHE A 358 -7.24 -34.62 -1.77
CA PHE A 358 -7.01 -35.26 -3.06
C PHE A 358 -6.00 -36.41 -2.94
N LEU A 359 -4.85 -36.18 -2.28
CA LEU A 359 -3.82 -37.20 -2.08
C LEU A 359 -4.35 -38.38 -1.26
N VAL A 360 -5.06 -38.11 -0.16
CA VAL A 360 -5.61 -39.14 0.73
C VAL A 360 -6.69 -39.98 0.03
N LEU A 361 -7.62 -39.35 -0.68
CA LEU A 361 -8.64 -40.05 -1.48
C LEU A 361 -7.99 -40.93 -2.55
N TRP A 362 -6.93 -40.43 -3.20
CA TRP A 362 -6.17 -41.21 -4.17
C TRP A 362 -5.48 -42.41 -3.52
N SER A 363 -4.92 -42.26 -2.32
CA SER A 363 -4.36 -43.37 -1.54
C SER A 363 -5.43 -44.41 -1.17
N PHE A 364 -6.62 -43.99 -0.74
CA PHE A 364 -7.76 -44.88 -0.49
C PHE A 364 -8.20 -45.66 -1.73
N TYR A 365 -8.23 -45.01 -2.90
CA TYR A 365 -8.56 -45.68 -4.15
C TYR A 365 -7.54 -46.78 -4.52
N LEU A 366 -6.28 -46.59 -4.12
CA LEU A 366 -5.20 -47.55 -4.33
C LEU A 366 -5.09 -48.62 -3.24
N LEU A 367 -5.82 -48.49 -2.12
CA LEU A 367 -5.84 -49.45 -1.01
C LEU A 367 -6.02 -50.91 -1.49
N PRO A 368 -6.99 -51.24 -2.36
CA PRO A 368 -7.21 -52.62 -2.80
C PRO A 368 -6.09 -53.16 -3.73
N LYS A 369 -5.17 -52.32 -4.21
CA LYS A 369 -4.05 -52.73 -5.07
C LYS A 369 -2.82 -53.17 -4.28
N GLY A 370 -2.83 -53.02 -2.96
CA GLY A 370 -1.81 -53.53 -2.05
C GLY A 370 -0.90 -52.45 -1.45
N LYS A 371 -0.19 -52.85 -0.38
CA LYS A 371 0.53 -51.99 0.58
C LYS A 371 1.59 -51.06 -0.03
N ILE A 372 2.14 -51.39 -1.21
CA ILE A 372 3.14 -50.56 -1.89
C ILE A 372 2.46 -49.44 -2.70
N PHE A 373 1.25 -49.67 -3.19
CA PHE A 373 0.55 -48.76 -4.09
C PHE A 373 -0.09 -47.57 -3.36
N ILE A 374 -0.46 -47.72 -2.09
CA ILE A 374 -1.10 -46.65 -1.29
C ILE A 374 -0.23 -45.41 -1.11
N TYR A 375 1.10 -45.56 -1.16
CA TYR A 375 2.05 -44.45 -1.01
C TYR A 375 2.41 -43.76 -2.33
N ARG A 376 1.90 -44.21 -3.48
CA ARG A 376 2.19 -43.58 -4.78
C ARG A 376 1.83 -42.09 -4.84
N PRO A 377 0.65 -41.65 -4.35
CA PRO A 377 0.27 -40.23 -4.38
C PRO A 377 1.27 -39.37 -3.61
N VAL A 378 1.61 -39.78 -2.39
CA VAL A 378 2.58 -39.10 -1.54
C VAL A 378 3.96 -39.07 -2.18
N LYS A 379 4.45 -40.18 -2.75
CA LYS A 379 5.76 -40.21 -3.43
C LYS A 379 5.83 -39.27 -4.63
N ILE A 380 4.75 -39.19 -5.42
CA ILE A 380 4.65 -38.26 -6.55
C ILE A 380 4.68 -36.82 -6.02
N SER A 381 3.90 -36.53 -4.97
CA SER A 381 3.86 -35.22 -4.32
C SER A 381 5.22 -34.81 -3.72
N SER A 382 5.95 -35.75 -3.10
CA SER A 382 7.32 -35.52 -2.63
C SER A 382 8.28 -35.20 -3.77
N LEU A 383 8.17 -35.91 -4.90
CA LEU A 383 9.00 -35.62 -6.08
C LEU A 383 8.70 -34.23 -6.65
N ILE A 384 7.42 -33.86 -6.77
CA ILE A 384 7.00 -32.53 -7.21
C ILE A 384 7.56 -31.46 -6.27
N THR A 385 7.44 -31.67 -4.96
CA THR A 385 7.96 -30.75 -3.94
C THR A 385 9.46 -30.51 -4.11
N ILE A 386 10.25 -31.58 -4.29
CA ILE A 386 11.70 -31.49 -4.51
C ILE A 386 12.01 -30.74 -5.81
N LEU A 387 11.26 -31.01 -6.89
CA LEU A 387 11.46 -30.36 -8.18
C LEU A 387 11.12 -28.87 -8.13
N VAL A 388 10.01 -28.49 -7.48
CA VAL A 388 9.62 -27.07 -7.31
C VAL A 388 10.66 -26.34 -6.46
N PHE A 389 11.14 -26.97 -5.38
CA PHE A 389 12.21 -26.42 -4.55
C PHE A 389 13.52 -26.26 -5.34
N ALA A 390 13.93 -27.25 -6.14
CA ALA A 390 15.12 -27.13 -6.98
C ALA A 390 14.95 -26.02 -8.04
N ALA A 391 13.77 -25.93 -8.65
CA ALA A 391 13.44 -24.88 -9.62
C ALA A 391 13.52 -23.49 -8.99
N SER A 392 13.16 -23.34 -7.71
CA SER A 392 13.22 -22.08 -6.98
C SER A 392 14.64 -21.47 -7.00
N PHE A 393 15.67 -22.28 -6.78
CA PHE A 393 17.07 -21.85 -6.85
C PHE A 393 17.53 -21.55 -8.28
N VAL A 394 17.10 -22.37 -9.25
CA VAL A 394 17.45 -22.14 -10.66
C VAL A 394 16.88 -20.80 -11.14
N VAL A 395 15.61 -20.53 -10.84
CA VAL A 395 14.96 -19.27 -11.20
C VAL A 395 15.62 -18.08 -10.52
N ALA A 396 15.95 -18.19 -9.23
CA ALA A 396 16.69 -17.15 -8.53
C ALA A 396 18.06 -16.88 -9.16
N PHE A 397 18.79 -17.94 -9.53
CA PHE A 397 20.12 -17.83 -10.15
C PHE A 397 20.06 -17.27 -11.58
N LEU A 398 18.94 -17.44 -12.29
CA LEU A 398 18.71 -16.87 -13.62
C LEU A 398 18.29 -15.38 -13.59
N GLY A 399 18.44 -14.70 -12.45
CA GLY A 399 18.18 -13.28 -12.31
C GLY A 399 16.76 -12.93 -11.89
N LYS A 400 15.96 -13.90 -11.41
CA LYS A 400 14.60 -13.67 -10.89
C LYS A 400 14.48 -14.10 -9.43
N PRO A 401 15.14 -13.40 -8.48
CA PRO A 401 15.22 -13.80 -7.08
C PRO A 401 13.85 -13.88 -6.40
N TRP A 402 12.97 -12.90 -6.62
CA TRP A 402 11.63 -12.86 -6.02
C TRP A 402 10.74 -14.02 -6.47
N LEU A 403 10.73 -14.31 -7.78
CA LEU A 403 10.03 -15.49 -8.31
C LEU A 403 10.60 -16.79 -7.74
N GLY A 404 11.92 -16.84 -7.54
CA GLY A 404 12.59 -17.94 -6.84
C GLY A 404 12.10 -18.10 -5.40
N ILE A 405 12.01 -17.02 -4.63
CA ILE A 405 11.48 -17.03 -3.25
C ILE A 405 10.02 -17.52 -3.25
N GLY A 406 9.19 -17.01 -4.15
CA GLY A 406 7.79 -17.42 -4.30
C GLY A 406 7.63 -18.93 -4.58
N LEU A 407 8.43 -19.49 -5.50
CA LEU A 407 8.47 -20.93 -5.74
C LEU A 407 8.94 -21.72 -4.51
N GLY A 408 9.88 -21.17 -3.75
CA GLY A 408 10.35 -21.75 -2.49
C GLY A 408 9.23 -21.84 -1.44
N MET A 409 8.43 -20.79 -1.30
CA MET A 409 7.26 -20.77 -0.41
C MET A 409 6.21 -21.81 -0.83
N VAL A 410 5.93 -21.92 -2.13
CA VAL A 410 5.03 -22.95 -2.67
C VAL A 410 5.56 -24.35 -2.36
N ALA A 411 6.86 -24.60 -2.51
CA ALA A 411 7.47 -25.88 -2.14
C ALA A 411 7.34 -26.17 -0.64
N GLY A 412 7.52 -25.17 0.23
CA GLY A 412 7.30 -25.30 1.67
C GLY A 412 5.87 -25.70 2.01
N GLY A 413 4.87 -25.06 1.40
CA GLY A 413 3.46 -25.41 1.56
C GLY A 413 3.14 -26.84 1.07
N LEU A 414 3.68 -27.22 -0.11
CA LEU A 414 3.54 -28.58 -0.65
C LEU A 414 4.18 -29.62 0.29
N PHE A 415 5.34 -29.33 0.88
CA PHE A 415 6.01 -30.21 1.83
C PHE A 415 5.11 -30.51 3.05
N ILE A 416 4.55 -29.47 3.67
CA ILE A 416 3.64 -29.60 4.82
C ILE A 416 2.43 -30.47 4.44
N CYS A 417 1.78 -30.17 3.30
CA CYS A 417 0.63 -30.95 2.85
C CYS A 417 0.99 -32.42 2.56
N THR A 418 2.15 -32.65 1.93
CA THR A 418 2.67 -33.99 1.63
C THR A 418 2.89 -34.79 2.92
N LEU A 419 3.44 -34.14 3.95
CA LEU A 419 3.68 -34.75 5.26
C LEU A 419 2.38 -35.13 5.96
N ILE A 420 1.38 -34.24 5.94
CA ILE A 420 0.04 -34.54 6.49
C ILE A 420 -0.58 -35.73 5.76
N ALA A 421 -0.56 -35.73 4.41
CA ALA A 421 -1.08 -36.83 3.60
C ALA A 421 -0.33 -38.15 3.86
N PHE A 422 0.99 -38.09 4.10
CA PHE A 422 1.79 -39.25 4.48
C PHE A 422 1.34 -39.82 5.82
N ILE A 423 1.16 -38.99 6.85
CA ILE A 423 0.69 -39.40 8.18
C ILE A 423 -0.69 -40.04 8.06
N CYS A 424 -1.63 -39.42 7.33
CA CYS A 424 -2.94 -40.01 7.06
C CYS A 424 -2.80 -41.39 6.38
N THR A 425 -1.98 -41.51 5.34
CA THR A 425 -1.74 -42.77 4.63
C THR A 425 -1.13 -43.84 5.55
N LEU A 426 -0.23 -43.46 6.46
CA LEU A 426 0.35 -44.35 7.45
C LEU A 426 -0.71 -44.86 8.44
N LEU A 427 -1.58 -43.98 8.95
CA LEU A 427 -2.69 -44.36 9.83
C LEU A 427 -3.67 -45.30 9.13
N LEU A 428 -3.99 -45.04 7.86
CA LEU A 428 -4.83 -45.92 7.05
C LEU A 428 -4.25 -47.33 6.92
N ARG A 429 -2.92 -47.41 6.73
CA ARG A 429 -2.23 -48.69 6.68
C ARG A 429 -2.28 -49.44 8.01
N ILE A 430 -2.09 -48.73 9.13
CA ILE A 430 -2.14 -49.33 10.48
C ILE A 430 -3.54 -49.88 10.74
N TRP A 431 -4.58 -49.10 10.39
CA TRP A 431 -5.97 -49.50 10.52
C TRP A 431 -6.29 -50.76 9.70
N GLU A 432 -5.87 -50.82 8.43
CA GLU A 432 -6.06 -52.01 7.58
C GLU A 432 -5.32 -53.27 8.10
N SER A 433 -4.25 -53.07 8.89
CA SER A 433 -3.47 -54.17 9.48
C SER A 433 -3.90 -54.61 10.88
N SER A 434 -4.88 -53.93 11.48
CA SER A 434 -5.40 -54.29 12.80
C SER A 434 -6.31 -55.53 12.66
N PRO A 435 -6.09 -56.60 13.44
CA PRO A 435 -7.00 -57.74 13.45
C PRO A 435 -8.34 -57.31 14.09
N ASP A 436 -9.45 -57.67 13.44
CA ASP A 436 -10.82 -57.52 13.98
C ASP A 436 -10.99 -58.25 15.32
#